data_AF-A0A2A5JLV1-F1
#
_entry.id   AF-A0A2A5JLV1-F1
#
_cell.length_a   1.000
_cell.length_b   1.000
_cell.length_c   1.000
_cell.angle_alpha   90.00
_cell.angle_beta   90.00
_cell.angle_gamma   90.00
#
_symmetry.space_group_name_H-M   'P 1'
#
loop_
_entity.id
_entity.type
_entity.pdbx_description
1 polymer ?
#
loop_
_entity_poly.entity_id
_entity_poly.type
_entity_poly.pdbx_seq_one_letter_code
_entity_poly.pdbx_strand_id
1 'polypeptide(L)'
;MAFSIEVNEGFFSAKFAVSDTKNNTKMLAAICKHDTQGIILDSVNGNIKAAFAILLGIKLYECKQLEKVKSSVSFTNEFTLHYSDIARLHTSDDKPWDVKIIKFSLLPDFTIEEVA
;
A
#
# COMPACT_ATOMS: atom_id res chain seq x y z
N MET A 1 9.16 14.62 8.86
CA MET A 1 8.26 14.06 9.90
C MET A 1 7.60 12.83 9.35
N ALA A 2 7.71 11.71 10.06
CA ALA A 2 6.95 10.50 9.77
C ALA A 2 5.46 10.75 10.06
N PHE A 3 4.57 10.07 9.33
CA PHE A 3 3.12 10.19 9.53
C PHE A 3 2.44 8.84 9.35
N SER A 4 1.23 8.70 9.88
CA SER A 4 0.36 7.57 9.59
C SER A 4 -0.83 8.02 8.75
N ILE A 5 -1.25 7.18 7.83
CA ILE A 5 -2.40 7.40 6.98
C ILE A 5 -3.21 6.11 6.86
N GLU A 6 -4.52 6.26 6.92
CA GLU A 6 -5.49 5.18 6.77
C GLU A 6 -6.35 5.46 5.55
N VAL A 7 -6.51 4.44 4.70
CA VAL A 7 -7.28 4.49 3.46
C VAL A 7 -8.27 3.33 3.45
N ASN A 8 -9.50 3.63 3.02
CA ASN A 8 -10.58 2.67 2.91
C ASN A 8 -11.11 2.74 1.48
N GLU A 9 -10.76 1.74 0.69
CA GLU A 9 -11.18 1.57 -0.70
C GLU A 9 -12.20 0.44 -0.81
N GLY A 10 -12.94 0.37 -1.91
CA GLY A 10 -14.00 -0.63 -2.10
C GLY A 10 -13.54 -2.09 -1.98
N PHE A 11 -12.25 -2.36 -2.17
CA PHE A 11 -11.67 -3.72 -2.18
C PHE A 11 -10.65 -3.97 -1.07
N PHE A 12 -10.23 -2.93 -0.34
CA PHE A 12 -9.27 -3.07 0.75
C PHE A 12 -9.38 -1.91 1.76
N SER A 13 -8.98 -2.19 3.00
CA SER A 13 -8.73 -1.19 4.03
C SER A 13 -7.28 -1.32 4.48
N ALA A 14 -6.55 -0.21 4.52
CA ALA A 14 -5.14 -0.23 4.87
C ALA A 14 -4.74 0.95 5.75
N LYS A 15 -3.84 0.69 6.69
CA LYS A 15 -3.18 1.69 7.52
C LYS A 15 -1.68 1.57 7.36
N PHE A 16 -1.04 2.68 6.99
CA PHE A 16 0.39 2.76 6.76
C PHE A 16 1.03 3.75 7.74
N ALA A 17 2.24 3.46 8.18
CA ALA A 17 3.18 4.45 8.71
C ALA A 17 4.22 4.74 7.63
N VAL A 18 4.45 6.01 7.37
CA VAL A 18 5.39 6.48 6.35
C VAL A 18 6.53 7.21 7.03
N SER A 19 7.75 6.77 6.73
CA SER A 19 9.00 7.35 7.23
C SER A 19 9.22 8.77 6.69
N ASP A 20 10.02 9.55 7.39
CA ASP A 20 10.41 10.89 6.95
C ASP A 20 11.32 10.89 5.71
N THR A 21 11.94 9.75 5.38
CA THR A 21 12.72 9.53 4.16
C THR A 21 11.89 9.66 2.88
N LYS A 22 10.58 9.46 2.99
CA LYS A 22 9.61 9.57 1.89
C LYS A 22 8.90 10.91 1.97
N ASN A 23 9.41 11.89 1.21
CA ASN A 23 8.81 13.22 1.10
C ASN A 23 7.78 13.29 -0.04
N ASN A 24 7.03 14.40 -0.12
CA ASN A 24 5.99 14.59 -1.14
C ASN A 24 6.53 14.47 -2.57
N THR A 25 7.76 14.95 -2.85
CA THR A 25 8.37 14.85 -4.18
C THR A 25 8.59 13.40 -4.58
N LYS A 26 9.11 12.56 -3.68
CA LYS A 26 9.31 11.12 -3.92
C LYS A 26 8.00 10.35 -4.04
N MET A 27 6.96 10.78 -3.31
CA MET A 27 5.61 10.22 -3.43
C MET A 27 5.01 10.54 -4.79
N LEU A 28 5.05 11.82 -5.17
CA LEU A 28 4.52 12.29 -6.45
C LEU A 28 5.24 11.63 -7.63
N ALA A 29 6.57 11.49 -7.57
CA ALA A 29 7.32 10.78 -8.60
C ALA A 29 6.88 9.32 -8.76
N ALA A 30 6.57 8.63 -7.65
CA ALA A 30 6.01 7.28 -7.70
C ALA A 30 4.59 7.26 -8.29
N ILE A 31 3.74 8.21 -7.90
CA ILE A 31 2.39 8.35 -8.46
C ILE A 31 2.46 8.59 -9.97
N CYS A 32 3.21 9.58 -10.45
CA CYS A 32 3.31 9.89 -11.88
C CYS A 32 3.82 8.72 -12.72
N LYS A 33 4.63 7.82 -12.14
CA LYS A 33 5.15 6.64 -12.84
C LYS A 33 4.12 5.51 -12.95
N HIS A 34 3.30 5.32 -11.92
CA HIS A 34 2.35 4.19 -11.83
C HIS A 34 0.90 4.56 -12.12
N ASP A 35 0.58 5.85 -12.13
CA ASP A 35 -0.70 6.44 -12.47
C ASP A 35 -0.47 7.59 -13.47
N THR A 36 -0.16 7.22 -14.72
CA THR A 36 0.16 8.17 -15.79
C THR A 36 -1.02 9.03 -16.22
N GLN A 37 -2.25 8.60 -15.88
CA GLN A 37 -3.49 9.32 -16.19
C GLN A 37 -3.92 10.26 -15.05
N GLY A 38 -3.28 10.18 -13.88
CA GLY A 38 -3.59 11.04 -12.72
C GLY A 38 -4.89 10.67 -12.00
N ILE A 39 -5.46 9.49 -12.25
CA ILE A 39 -6.77 9.08 -11.74
C ILE A 39 -6.78 9.06 -10.21
N ILE A 40 -5.72 8.52 -9.60
CA ILE A 40 -5.60 8.40 -8.14
C ILE A 40 -5.38 9.77 -7.51
N LEU A 41 -4.63 10.66 -8.17
CA LEU A 41 -4.40 12.00 -7.65
C LEU A 41 -5.67 12.87 -7.72
N ASP A 42 -6.44 12.72 -8.80
CA ASP A 42 -7.71 13.41 -9.00
C ASP A 42 -8.78 12.91 -8.02
N SER A 43 -8.83 11.61 -7.72
CA SER A 43 -9.82 11.03 -6.79
C SER A 43 -9.70 11.56 -5.36
N VAL A 44 -8.54 12.11 -4.99
CA VAL A 44 -8.26 12.69 -3.66
C VAL A 44 -8.02 14.20 -3.70
N ASN A 45 -8.52 14.90 -4.73
CA ASN A 45 -8.38 16.35 -4.90
C ASN A 45 -6.93 16.84 -4.77
N GLY A 46 -5.97 16.13 -5.37
CA GLY A 46 -4.56 16.53 -5.39
C GLY A 46 -3.79 16.24 -4.10
N ASN A 47 -4.38 15.54 -3.12
CA ASN A 47 -3.67 15.18 -1.90
C ASN A 47 -2.64 14.06 -2.16
N ILE A 48 -1.38 14.45 -2.36
CA ILE A 48 -0.26 13.55 -2.67
C ILE A 48 -0.13 12.40 -1.65
N LYS A 49 -0.32 12.65 -0.35
CA LYS A 49 -0.16 11.62 0.69
C LYS A 49 -1.27 10.57 0.61
N ALA A 50 -2.50 11.02 0.40
CA ALA A 50 -3.64 10.14 0.21
C ALA A 50 -3.50 9.33 -1.09
N ALA A 51 -3.16 9.99 -2.20
CA ALA A 51 -2.94 9.33 -3.48
C ALA A 51 -1.84 8.26 -3.39
N PHE A 52 -0.74 8.58 -2.69
CA PHE A 52 0.34 7.63 -2.47
C PHE A 52 -0.11 6.42 -1.63
N ALA A 53 -0.91 6.62 -0.59
CA ALA A 53 -1.44 5.54 0.23
C ALA A 53 -2.42 4.65 -0.55
N ILE A 54 -3.25 5.22 -1.42
CA ILE A 54 -4.14 4.46 -2.30
C ILE A 54 -3.32 3.65 -3.30
N LEU A 55 -2.33 4.26 -3.98
CA LEU A 55 -1.44 3.56 -4.91
C LEU A 55 -0.75 2.36 -4.23
N LEU A 56 -0.19 2.57 -3.02
CA LEU A 56 0.41 1.50 -2.24
C LEU A 56 -0.58 0.37 -1.96
N GLY A 57 -1.79 0.72 -1.53
CA GLY A 57 -2.84 -0.25 -1.23
C GLY A 57 -3.28 -1.06 -2.46
N ILE A 58 -3.43 -0.41 -3.62
CA ILE A 58 -3.75 -1.08 -4.90
C ILE A 58 -2.66 -2.07 -5.28
N LYS A 59 -1.38 -1.66 -5.21
CA LYS A 59 -0.26 -2.56 -5.55
C LYS A 59 -0.07 -3.70 -4.56
N LEU A 60 -0.30 -3.46 -3.28
CA LEU A 60 -0.33 -4.52 -2.27
C LEU A 60 -1.49 -5.48 -2.49
N TYR A 61 -2.66 -4.96 -2.87
CA TYR A 61 -3.82 -5.77 -3.24
C TYR A 61 -3.49 -6.69 -4.43
N GLU A 62 -2.91 -6.15 -5.50
CA GLU A 62 -2.44 -6.93 -6.66
C GLU A 62 -1.47 -8.06 -6.24
N CYS A 63 -0.45 -7.75 -5.44
CA CYS A 63 0.49 -8.75 -4.91
C CYS A 63 -0.20 -9.82 -4.06
N LYS A 64 -1.17 -9.43 -3.22
CA LYS A 64 -1.91 -10.37 -2.36
C LYS A 64 -2.84 -11.28 -3.17
N GLN A 65 -3.40 -10.80 -4.28
CA GLN A 65 -4.15 -11.65 -5.21
C GLN A 65 -3.23 -12.64 -5.94
N LEU A 66 -1.98 -12.24 -6.26
CA LEU A 66 -0.99 -13.15 -6.84
C LEU A 66 -0.51 -14.23 -5.86
N GLU A 67 -0.35 -13.90 -4.57
CA GLU A 67 -0.01 -14.87 -3.52
C GLU A 67 -1.08 -15.95 -3.37
N LYS A 68 -2.38 -15.61 -3.46
CA LYS A 68 -3.45 -16.61 -3.46
C LYS A 68 -3.32 -17.63 -4.59
N VAL A 69 -2.69 -17.25 -5.71
CA VAL A 69 -2.39 -18.15 -6.84
C VAL A 69 -1.08 -18.91 -6.61
N LYS A 70 -0.09 -18.26 -6.00
CA LYS A 70 1.25 -18.78 -5.73
C LYS A 70 1.42 -19.01 -4.23
N SER A 71 0.89 -20.14 -3.73
CA SER A 71 0.76 -20.56 -2.32
C SER A 71 2.01 -20.46 -1.41
N SER A 72 3.18 -20.04 -1.91
CA SER A 72 4.46 -20.09 -1.18
C SER A 72 5.17 -18.74 -1.07
N VAL A 73 4.61 -17.63 -1.58
CA VAL A 73 5.31 -16.33 -1.60
C VAL A 73 4.52 -15.26 -0.85
N SER A 74 5.13 -14.69 0.20
CA SER A 74 4.57 -13.54 0.93
C SER A 74 4.33 -12.35 -0.01
N PHE A 75 3.11 -11.77 0.00
CA PHE A 75 2.78 -10.59 -0.80
C PHE A 75 3.72 -9.39 -0.56
N THR A 76 4.30 -9.27 0.64
CA THR A 76 5.30 -8.23 0.94
C THR A 76 6.62 -8.42 0.20
N ASN A 77 7.00 -9.67 -0.08
CA ASN A 77 8.19 -9.99 -0.88
C ASN A 77 7.91 -9.71 -2.35
N GLU A 78 6.74 -10.10 -2.86
CA GLU A 78 6.29 -9.77 -4.22
C GLU A 78 6.25 -8.25 -4.44
N PHE A 79 5.72 -7.49 -3.48
CA PHE A 79 5.73 -6.03 -3.54
C PHE A 79 7.17 -5.48 -3.59
N THR A 80 8.05 -6.00 -2.76
CA THR A 80 9.45 -5.56 -2.74
C THR A 80 10.17 -5.89 -4.05
N LEU A 81 9.84 -7.02 -4.69
CA LEU A 81 10.42 -7.44 -5.96
C LEU A 81 9.92 -6.58 -7.13
N HIS A 82 8.61 -6.36 -7.22
CA HIS A 82 7.97 -5.74 -8.37
C HIS A 82 7.79 -4.22 -8.26
N TYR A 83 7.71 -3.69 -7.03
CA TYR A 83 7.34 -2.30 -6.74
C TYR A 83 8.34 -1.60 -5.79
N SER A 84 9.61 -2.02 -5.82
CA SER A 84 10.69 -1.41 -5.03
C SER A 84 10.92 0.08 -5.31
N ASP A 85 10.49 0.56 -6.48
CA ASP A 85 10.56 1.96 -6.88
C ASP A 85 9.45 2.82 -6.23
N ILE A 86 8.34 2.20 -5.83
CA ILE A 86 7.26 2.88 -5.11
C ILE A 86 7.67 3.13 -3.66
N ALA A 87 8.05 2.08 -2.93
CA ALA A 87 8.46 2.19 -1.54
C ALA A 87 9.25 0.95 -1.08
N ARG A 88 10.15 1.16 -0.12
CA ARG A 88 10.74 0.06 0.66
C ARG A 88 9.85 -0.26 1.86
N LEU A 89 9.30 -1.48 1.89
CA LEU A 89 8.52 -1.95 3.03
C LEU A 89 9.42 -2.27 4.23
N HIS A 90 8.96 -1.93 5.42
CA HIS A 90 9.58 -2.37 6.68
C HIS A 90 9.43 -3.89 6.81
N THR A 91 10.56 -4.59 6.81
CA THR A 91 10.64 -6.06 6.99
C THR A 91 11.41 -6.45 8.25
N SER A 92 12.31 -5.59 8.72
CA SER A 92 13.09 -5.76 9.95
C SER A 92 13.56 -4.41 10.48
N ASP A 93 13.81 -4.28 11.79
CA ASP A 93 14.21 -3.02 12.43
C ASP A 93 15.62 -2.54 12.04
N ASP A 94 16.48 -3.44 11.53
CA ASP A 94 17.87 -3.13 11.15
C ASP A 94 18.04 -2.46 9.76
N LYS A 95 16.96 -2.27 9.00
CA LYS A 95 17.03 -1.76 7.62
C LYS A 95 16.25 -0.45 7.43
N PRO A 96 16.76 0.49 6.62
CA PRO A 96 16.03 1.70 6.27
C PRO A 96 14.75 1.34 5.51
N TRP A 97 13.62 1.84 6.02
CA TRP A 97 12.28 1.59 5.47
C TRP A 97 11.61 2.91 5.11
N ASP A 98 10.77 2.88 4.08
CA ASP A 98 9.95 4.03 3.67
C ASP A 98 8.53 3.91 4.19
N VAL A 99 7.98 2.69 4.20
CA VAL A 99 6.59 2.43 4.59
C VAL A 99 6.52 1.19 5.48
N LYS A 100 5.78 1.27 6.58
CA LYS A 100 5.41 0.16 7.44
C LYS A 100 3.91 -0.08 7.34
N ILE A 101 3.53 -1.34 7.08
CA ILE A 101 2.12 -1.74 7.03
C ILE A 101 1.66 -1.98 8.48
N ILE A 102 0.73 -1.16 8.96
CA ILE A 102 0.13 -1.31 10.30
C ILE A 102 -1.09 -2.23 10.22
N LYS A 103 -1.92 -2.07 9.19
CA LYS A 103 -3.12 -2.87 8.95
C LYS A 103 -3.33 -3.03 7.45
N PHE A 104 -3.73 -4.22 7.00
CA PHE A 104 -4.14 -4.45 5.62
C PHE A 104 -5.19 -5.56 5.56
N SER A 105 -6.43 -5.18 5.25
CA SER A 105 -7.59 -6.06 5.18
C SER A 105 -8.18 -6.03 3.77
N LEU A 106 -8.57 -7.18 3.23
CA LEU A 106 -9.27 -7.28 1.94
C LEU A 106 -10.77 -7.12 2.19
N LEU A 107 -11.49 -6.53 1.25
CA LEU A 107 -12.95 -6.39 1.30
C LEU A 107 -13.61 -7.04 0.07
N PRO A 108 -14.83 -7.56 0.20
CA PRO A 108 -15.54 -7.74 1.46
C PRO A 108 -14.95 -8.93 2.26
N ASP A 109 -14.73 -8.71 3.56
CA ASP A 109 -14.41 -9.77 4.51
C ASP A 109 -15.71 -10.14 5.21
N PHE A 110 -16.15 -11.39 5.08
CA PHE A 110 -17.36 -11.87 5.73
C PHE A 110 -16.98 -13.00 6.69
N THR A 111 -17.23 -12.78 7.98
CA THR A 111 -17.13 -13.83 8.99
C THR A 111 -18.54 -14.34 9.27
N ILE A 112 -18.79 -15.61 8.98
CA ILE A 112 -20.04 -16.28 9.35
C ILE A 112 -19.78 -16.95 10.69
N GLU A 113 -20.37 -16.43 11.77
CA GLU A 113 -20.42 -17.13 13.05
C GLU A 113 -21.72 -17.93 13.10
N GLU A 114 -21.63 -19.27 13.07
CA GLU A 114 -22.78 -20.13 13.36
C GLU A 114 -23.03 -20.12 14.88
N VAL A 115 -24.17 -19.59 15.28
CA VAL A 115 -24.66 -19.71 16.65
C VAL A 115 -25.36 -21.06 16.76
N ALA A 116 -24.73 -21.99 17.48
CA ALA A 116 -25.33 -23.29 17.85
C ALA A 116 -26.40 -23.14 18.94
#